data_AF-A0A968ZGM9-F1
#
_entry.id   AF-A0A968ZGM9-F1
#
_cell.length_a   1.000
_cell.length_b   1.000
_cell.length_c   1.000
_cell.angle_alpha   90.00
_cell.angle_beta   90.00
_cell.angle_gamma   90.00
#
_symmetry.space_group_name_H-M   'P 1'
#
loop_
_entity.id
_entity.type
_entity.pdbx_description
1 polymer ?
#
loop_
_entity_poly.entity_id
_entity_poly.type
_entity_poly.pdbx_seq_one_letter_code
_entity_poly.pdbx_strand_id
1 'polypeptide(L)'
;MEAKIKVNLRCSECLHKRESLFCDIQGSTLDEVLVHRSCIKYRKGQVLYYEGTPPHGIYCLNSGVVKMTKLSSRGKEQIVRLAKAEIFGIH
;
A
#
# COMPACT_ATOMS: atom_id res chain seq x y z
N MET A 1 -1.39 -23.87 7.05
CA MET A 1 -0.69 -23.98 5.74
C MET A 1 -0.87 -22.64 5.05
N GLU A 2 -0.04 -21.65 5.39
CA GLU A 2 -0.12 -20.31 4.81
C GLU A 2 0.82 -20.22 3.61
N ALA A 3 0.25 -20.17 2.40
CA ALA A 3 1.02 -19.96 1.19
C ALA A 3 1.55 -18.51 1.17
N LYS A 4 2.77 -18.29 1.69
CA LYS A 4 3.56 -17.08 1.43
C LYS A 4 3.90 -17.04 -0.06
N ILE A 5 3.02 -16.46 -0.86
CA ILE A 5 3.31 -16.19 -2.27
C ILE A 5 4.40 -15.11 -2.29
N LYS A 6 5.64 -15.51 -2.64
CA LYS A 6 6.74 -14.60 -2.95
C LYS A 6 6.37 -13.75 -4.15
N VAL A 7 5.82 -12.57 -3.91
CA VAL A 7 5.71 -11.53 -4.93
C VAL A 7 7.08 -10.87 -5.03
N ASN A 8 7.90 -11.32 -5.97
CA ASN A 8 9.26 -10.85 -6.16
C ASN A 8 9.26 -9.57 -7.02
N LEU A 9 8.76 -8.48 -6.46
CA LEU A 9 8.77 -7.17 -7.12
C LEU A 9 10.10 -6.51 -6.84
N ARG A 10 10.94 -6.18 -7.81
CA ARG A 10 12.11 -5.34 -7.50
C ARG A 10 11.64 -3.89 -7.40
N CYS A 11 11.91 -3.21 -6.28
CA CYS A 11 11.57 -1.80 -6.12
C CYS A 11 12.35 -0.93 -7.12
N SER A 12 13.52 -1.39 -7.58
CA SER A 12 14.28 -0.78 -8.67
C SER A 12 13.51 -0.78 -10.00
N GLU A 13 12.59 -1.73 -10.21
CA GLU A 13 11.76 -1.87 -11.41
C GLU A 13 10.30 -1.49 -11.14
N CYS A 14 10.00 -0.90 -9.97
CA CYS A 14 8.65 -0.48 -9.64
C CYS A 14 8.31 0.77 -10.45
N LEU A 15 7.30 0.64 -11.33
CA LEU A 15 6.79 1.75 -12.15
C LEU A 15 6.43 2.99 -11.33
N HIS A 16 5.99 2.79 -10.09
CA HIS A 16 5.51 3.86 -9.22
C HIS A 16 6.60 4.47 -8.36
N LYS A 17 7.85 3.97 -8.40
CA LYS A 17 8.95 4.51 -7.58
C LYS A 17 9.13 6.01 -7.79
N ARG A 18 9.09 6.48 -9.05
CA ARG A 18 9.29 7.90 -9.42
C ARG A 18 8.18 8.81 -8.93
N GLU A 19 6.95 8.32 -8.87
CA GLU A 19 5.75 9.06 -8.44
C GLU A 19 5.47 8.89 -6.94
N SER A 20 6.38 8.23 -6.22
CA SER A 20 6.21 7.85 -4.82
C SER A 20 7.17 8.58 -3.91
N LEU A 21 6.91 8.54 -2.60
CA LEU A 21 7.81 9.04 -1.57
C LEU A 21 9.20 8.36 -1.55
N PHE A 22 9.38 7.28 -2.30
CA PHE A 22 10.65 6.55 -2.43
C PHE A 22 11.43 6.91 -3.71
N CYS A 23 11.08 8.01 -4.40
CA CYS A 23 11.72 8.41 -5.64
C CYS A 23 13.24 8.61 -5.46
N ASP A 24 13.64 9.24 -4.37
CA ASP A 24 15.03 9.58 -4.06
C ASP A 24 15.83 8.45 -3.39
N ILE A 25 15.16 7.36 -2.97
CA ILE A 25 15.86 6.23 -2.33
C ILE A 25 16.56 5.40 -3.41
N GLN A 26 17.89 5.24 -3.28
CA GLN A 26 18.72 4.50 -4.24
C GLN A 26 19.78 3.65 -3.54
N GLY A 27 20.45 2.78 -4.30
CA GLY A 27 21.58 1.99 -3.81
C GLY A 27 21.22 1.09 -2.64
N SER A 28 22.10 1.05 -1.63
CA SER A 28 21.98 0.20 -0.45
C SER A 28 20.72 0.45 0.36
N THR A 29 20.28 1.70 0.51
CA THR A 29 19.06 2.03 1.26
C THR A 29 17.81 1.42 0.61
N LEU A 30 17.78 1.34 -0.73
CA LEU A 30 16.68 0.67 -1.43
C LEU A 30 16.69 -0.84 -1.17
N ASP A 31 17.88 -1.44 -1.07
CA ASP A 31 18.05 -2.86 -0.76
C ASP A 31 17.59 -3.18 0.66
N GLU A 32 17.90 -2.31 1.62
CA GLU A 32 17.40 -2.45 3.00
C GLU A 32 15.86 -2.41 3.05
N VAL A 33 15.24 -1.45 2.37
CA VAL A 33 13.76 -1.39 2.25
C VAL A 33 13.22 -2.66 1.59
N LEU A 34 13.92 -3.21 0.60
CA LEU A 34 13.54 -4.44 -0.08
C LEU A 34 13.58 -5.68 0.81
N VAL A 35 14.55 -5.75 1.73
CA VAL A 35 14.70 -6.85 2.69
C VAL A 35 13.65 -6.77 3.79
N HIS A 36 13.29 -5.56 4.23
CA HIS A 36 12.36 -5.36 5.35
C HIS A 36 10.89 -5.23 4.95
N ARG A 37 10.57 -5.09 3.65
CA ARG A 37 9.17 -5.01 3.21
C ARG A 37 8.45 -6.35 3.36
N SER A 38 7.13 -6.26 3.52
CA SER A 38 6.21 -7.39 3.41
C SER A 38 5.29 -7.22 2.21
N CYS A 39 5.14 -8.27 1.40
CA CYS A 39 4.20 -8.29 0.28
C CYS A 39 2.97 -9.13 0.63
N ILE A 40 1.81 -8.48 0.68
CA ILE A 40 0.53 -9.11 1.02
C ILE A 40 -0.41 -8.97 -0.19
N LYS A 41 -1.11 -10.05 -0.54
CA LYS A 41 -2.16 -10.03 -1.56
C LYS A 41 -3.52 -9.91 -0.88
N TYR A 42 -4.32 -8.95 -1.33
CA TYR A 42 -5.70 -8.78 -0.89
C TYR A 42 -6.67 -9.17 -2.01
N ARG A 43 -7.75 -9.85 -1.63
CA ARG A 43 -8.89 -10.14 -2.50
C ARG A 43 -9.82 -8.93 -2.55
N LYS A 44 -10.62 -8.82 -3.62
CA LYS A 44 -11.66 -7.79 -3.73
C LYS A 44 -12.58 -7.87 -2.50
N GLY A 45 -12.79 -6.72 -1.86
CA GLY A 45 -13.63 -6.59 -0.66
C GLY A 45 -12.92 -6.85 0.66
N GLN A 46 -11.65 -7.28 0.66
CA GLN A 46 -10.87 -7.33 1.90
C GLN A 46 -10.49 -5.93 2.37
N VAL A 47 -10.62 -5.70 3.67
CA VAL A 47 -10.23 -4.45 4.32
C VAL A 47 -8.74 -4.49 4.62
N LEU A 48 -8.03 -3.40 4.28
CA LEU A 48 -6.61 -3.26 4.55
C LEU A 48 -6.35 -2.67 5.95
N TYR A 49 -7.13 -1.66 6.34
CA TYR A 49 -7.10 -1.00 7.65
C TYR A 49 -8.42 -0.28 7.91
N TYR A 50 -8.65 0.09 9.18
CA TYR A 50 -9.81 0.88 9.60
C TYR A 50 -9.36 2.27 10.08
N GLU A 51 -10.22 3.27 9.88
CA GLU A 51 -10.02 4.60 10.47
C GLU A 51 -9.86 4.50 12.00
N GLY A 52 -8.92 5.28 12.55
CA GLY A 52 -8.62 5.28 13.98
C GLY A 52 -7.73 4.13 14.47
N THR A 53 -7.39 3.17 13.61
CA THR A 53 -6.36 2.18 13.93
C THR A 53 -4.98 2.84 13.81
N PRO A 54 -4.06 2.64 14.77
CA PRO A 54 -2.70 3.12 14.64
C PRO A 54 -2.07 2.66 13.30
N PRO A 55 -1.40 3.55 12.55
CA PRO A 55 -0.79 3.17 11.29
C PRO A 55 0.32 2.15 11.56
N HIS A 56 0.20 0.98 10.94
CA HIS A 56 1.22 -0.08 11.04
C HIS A 56 2.41 0.16 10.11
N GLY A 57 2.33 1.16 9.24
CA GLY A 57 3.38 1.54 8.30
C GLY A 57 2.82 2.09 6.99
N ILE A 58 3.72 2.21 6.02
CA ILE A 58 3.42 2.75 4.70
C ILE A 58 3.11 1.60 3.74
N TYR A 59 2.03 1.75 2.96
CA TYR A 59 1.64 0.76 1.95
C TYR A 59 2.00 1.26 0.56
N CYS A 60 2.61 0.39 -0.25
CA CYS A 60 2.86 0.65 -1.67
C CYS A 60 1.96 -0.27 -2.51
N LEU A 61 1.03 0.31 -3.28
CA LEU A 61 0.17 -0.48 -4.15
C LEU A 61 0.93 -0.92 -5.40
N ASN A 62 1.24 -2.22 -5.50
CA ASN A 62 1.87 -2.76 -6.71
C ASN A 62 0.90 -2.79 -7.91
N SER A 63 -0.31 -3.29 -7.69
CA SER A 63 -1.30 -3.49 -8.73
C SER A 63 -2.70 -3.56 -8.13
N GLY A 64 -3.70 -3.09 -8.88
CA GLY A 64 -5.09 -3.02 -8.47
C GLY A 64 -5.53 -1.61 -8.10
N VAL A 65 -6.69 -1.51 -7.44
CA VAL A 65 -7.29 -0.26 -7.00
C VAL A 65 -7.74 -0.42 -5.55
N VAL A 66 -7.37 0.52 -4.70
CA VAL A 66 -7.80 0.56 -3.29
C VAL A 66 -8.84 1.66 -3.14
N LYS A 67 -10.01 1.30 -2.60
CA LYS A 67 -11.08 2.24 -2.27
C LYS A 67 -10.93 2.67 -0.82
N MET A 68 -10.71 3.96 -0.59
CA MET A 68 -10.73 4.54 0.74
C MET A 68 -12.12 5.10 1.00
N THR A 69 -12.77 4.64 2.07
CA THR A 69 -14.09 5.11 2.48
C THR A 69 -14.02 5.74 3.85
N LYS A 70 -14.91 6.71 4.08
CA LYS A 70 -15.17 7.31 5.39
C LYS A 70 -16.65 7.22 5.69
N LEU A 71 -16.98 7.00 6.96
CA LEU A 71 -18.35 7.09 7.44
C LEU A 71 -18.73 8.57 7.60
N SER A 72 -19.79 8.98 6.89
CA SER A 72 -20.42 10.28 7.10
C SER A 72 -21.11 10.32 8.46
N SER A 73 -21.37 11.52 8.99
CA SER A 73 -22.12 11.74 10.24
C SER A 73 -23.51 11.10 10.25
N ARG A 74 -24.07 10.76 9.07
CA ARG A 74 -25.35 10.05 8.90
C ARG A 74 -25.21 8.53 8.75
N GLY A 75 -24.04 7.95 9.01
CA GLY A 75 -23.79 6.51 8.91
C GLY A 75 -23.66 5.97 7.48
N LYS A 76 -23.59 6.85 6.47
CA LYS A 76 -23.37 6.45 5.07
C LYS A 76 -21.88 6.42 4.74
N GLU A 77 -21.41 5.33 4.14
CA GLU A 77 -20.06 5.27 3.58
C GLU A 77 -19.93 6.16 2.34
N GLN A 78 -18.89 6.99 2.31
CA GLN A 78 -18.53 7.80 1.16
C GLN A 78 -17.11 7.44 0.70
N ILE A 79 -16.93 7.32 -0.61
CA ILE A 79 -15.60 7.13 -1.20
C ILE A 79 -14.88 8.47 -1.17
N VAL A 80 -13.82 8.56 -0.39
CA VAL A 80 -13.01 9.79 -0.28
C VAL A 80 -11.84 9.79 -1.25
N ARG A 81 -11.35 8.59 -1.62
CA ARG A 81 -10.23 8.43 -2.56
C ARG A 81 -10.25 7.06 -3.21
N LEU A 82 -9.87 7.01 -4.49
CA LEU A 82 -9.55 5.78 -5.19
C LEU A 82 -8.05 5.78 -5.47
N ALA A 83 -7.32 5.00 -4.69
CA ALA A 83 -5.88 4.91 -4.83
C ALA A 83 -5.53 3.94 -5.96
N LYS A 84 -4.81 4.44 -6.97
CA LYS A 84 -4.33 3.65 -8.11
C LYS A 84 -2.82 3.77 -8.15
N ALA A 85 -2.14 2.65 -7.90
CA ALA A 85 -0.72 2.53 -8.13
C ALA A 85 0.11 3.62 -7.40
N GLU A 86 -0.24 3.85 -6.13
CA GLU A 86 0.28 4.93 -5.31
C GLU A 86 0.61 4.44 -3.88
N ILE A 87 1.29 5.29 -3.11
CA ILE A 87 1.52 5.08 -1.68
C ILE A 87 0.31 5.58 -0.88
N PHE A 88 -0.11 4.81 0.12
CA PHE A 88 -1.17 5.18 1.05
C PHE A 88 -0.87 4.74 2.50
N GLY A 89 -1.67 5.23 3.46
CA GLY A 89 -1.51 4.92 4.89
C GLY A 89 -0.66 5.93 5.69
N ILE A 90 -0.47 7.15 5.17
CA ILE A 90 0.39 8.19 5.75
C ILE A 90 -0.41 9.31 6.45
N HIS A 91 -1.64 9.03 6.90
CA HIS A 91 -2.54 10.03 7.48
C HIS A 91 -3.43 9.44 8.56
#